data_AF-A0A7J6G9Q5-F1
#
_entry.id   AF-A0A7J6G9Q5-F1
#
_cell.length_a   1.000
_cell.length_b   1.000
_cell.length_c   1.000
_cell.angle_alpha   90.00
_cell.angle_beta   90.00
_cell.angle_gamma   90.00
#
_symmetry.space_group_name_H-M   'P 1'
#
loop_
_entity.id
_entity.type
_entity.pdbx_description
1 polymer ?
#
loop_
_entity_poly.entity_id
_entity_poly.type
_entity_poly.pdbx_seq_one_letter_code
_entity_poly.pdbx_strand_id
1 'polypeptide(L)'
;MLSSNTTMIADTGVSWFSCQKLKLPQGCGLGYAQAASPNNRVIACIGDGSFQMGAQEVSTMLRCGQNSIIFLINNGGYTIEEVIHEGSYNVIKNWNYTALVSCEEELVEAMKMATEEKREYCLCFIEVLVHKDDTSKELVEFCLRTSLFTSRSPTYIL
;
A
#
# COMPACT_ATOMS: atom_id res chain seq x y z
N MET A 1 -15.91 -5.54 0.01
CA MET A 1 -14.68 -5.75 0.81
C MET A 1 -14.63 -4.82 2.03
N LEU A 2 -14.76 -3.50 1.87
CA LEU A 2 -14.81 -2.56 3.01
C LEU A 2 -16.16 -2.65 3.75
N SER A 3 -16.12 -2.57 5.08
CA SER A 3 -17.28 -2.54 5.96
C SER A 3 -17.02 -1.67 7.20
N SER A 4 -18.00 -1.56 8.10
CA SER A 4 -17.82 -0.89 9.39
C SER A 4 -16.77 -1.55 10.30
N ASN A 5 -16.43 -2.82 10.03
CA ASN A 5 -15.44 -3.58 10.79
C ASN A 5 -14.12 -3.71 10.01
N THR A 6 -13.86 -2.79 9.09
CA THR A 6 -12.61 -2.75 8.34
C THR A 6 -11.74 -1.64 8.87
N THR A 7 -10.44 -1.91 9.00
CA THR A 7 -9.43 -0.86 9.16
C THR A 7 -8.53 -0.84 7.93
N MET A 8 -8.41 0.32 7.30
CA MET A 8 -7.47 0.53 6.21
C MET A 8 -6.13 1.05 6.73
N ILE A 9 -5.05 0.48 6.23
CA ILE A 9 -3.69 1.00 6.35
C ILE A 9 -3.22 1.35 4.94
N ALA A 10 -2.92 2.62 4.72
CA ALA A 10 -2.36 3.10 3.47
C ALA A 10 -0.92 3.55 3.74
N ASP A 11 0.03 2.83 3.17
CA ASP A 11 1.44 3.16 3.34
C ASP A 11 1.82 4.41 2.53
N THR A 12 2.98 4.98 2.86
CA THR A 12 3.52 6.14 2.15
C THR A 12 3.79 5.78 0.69
N GLY A 13 3.45 6.68 -0.24
CA GLY A 13 3.63 6.49 -1.67
C GLY A 13 2.31 6.55 -2.43
N VAL A 14 2.21 5.76 -3.51
CA VAL A 14 0.99 5.69 -4.36
C VAL A 14 -0.24 5.30 -3.54
N SER A 15 -0.07 4.42 -2.54
CA SER A 15 -1.14 3.96 -1.66
C SER A 15 -1.89 5.09 -0.94
N TRP A 16 -1.23 6.18 -0.53
CA TRP A 16 -1.91 7.33 0.08
C TRP A 16 -2.98 7.91 -0.83
N PHE A 17 -2.60 8.23 -2.07
CA PHE A 17 -3.48 8.92 -3.01
C PHE A 17 -4.56 7.98 -3.56
N SER A 18 -4.24 6.69 -3.74
CA SER A 18 -5.21 5.68 -4.14
C SER A 18 -6.25 5.45 -3.03
N CYS A 19 -5.82 5.26 -1.78
CA CYS A 19 -6.73 5.02 -0.65
C CYS A 19 -7.54 6.25 -0.27
N GLN A 20 -7.02 7.48 -0.47
CA GLN A 20 -7.77 8.72 -0.24
C GLN A 20 -9.04 8.82 -1.11
N LYS A 21 -9.06 8.16 -2.28
CA LYS A 21 -10.21 8.16 -3.19
C LYS A 21 -11.29 7.15 -2.81
N LEU A 22 -11.05 6.29 -1.82
CA LEU A 22 -12.01 5.27 -1.40
C LEU A 22 -13.18 5.90 -0.65
N LYS A 23 -14.40 5.47 -0.99
CA LYS A 23 -15.58 5.76 -0.18
C LYS A 23 -15.63 4.80 1.00
N LEU A 24 -15.38 5.32 2.20
CA LEU A 24 -15.36 4.53 3.42
C LEU A 24 -16.78 4.39 4.01
N PRO A 25 -17.25 3.17 4.31
CA PRO A 25 -18.46 2.97 5.07
C PRO A 25 -18.35 3.60 6.47
N GLN A 26 -19.49 4.01 7.04
CA GLN A 26 -19.52 4.49 8.42
C GLN A 26 -18.96 3.41 9.37
N GLY A 27 -18.06 3.80 10.26
CA GLY A 27 -17.37 2.89 11.18
C GLY A 27 -16.06 2.30 10.66
N CYS A 28 -15.79 2.39 9.35
CA CYS A 28 -14.49 1.97 8.80
C CYS A 28 -13.37 2.84 9.38
N GLY A 29 -12.41 2.21 10.03
CA GLY A 29 -11.28 2.87 10.70
C GLY A 29 -10.12 3.14 9.75
N LEU A 30 -9.28 4.11 10.12
CA LEU A 30 -7.98 4.38 9.50
C LEU A 30 -6.87 4.27 10.55
N GLY A 31 -5.74 3.69 10.15
CA GLY A 31 -4.50 3.69 10.91
C GLY A 31 -4.30 2.51 11.86
N TYR A 32 -3.04 2.34 12.30
CA TYR A 32 -2.57 1.18 13.06
C TYR A 32 -3.27 0.97 14.40
N ALA A 33 -3.67 2.03 15.10
CA ALA A 33 -4.36 1.90 16.39
C ALA A 33 -5.74 1.22 16.24
N GLN A 34 -6.45 1.50 15.15
CA GLN A 34 -7.74 0.87 14.84
C GLN A 34 -7.58 -0.58 14.38
N ALA A 35 -6.39 -0.92 13.85
CA ALA A 35 -6.04 -2.27 13.39
C ALA A 35 -5.86 -3.27 14.53
N ALA A 36 -5.66 -2.81 15.77
CA ALA A 36 -5.58 -3.65 16.96
C ALA A 36 -6.95 -4.06 17.53
N SER A 37 -8.06 -3.61 16.91
CA SER A 37 -9.41 -3.95 17.39
C SER A 37 -9.73 -5.42 17.09
N PRO A 38 -10.17 -6.23 18.07
CA PRO A 38 -10.29 -7.69 17.94
C PRO A 38 -11.21 -8.17 16.81
N ASN A 39 -12.18 -7.36 16.41
CA ASN A 39 -13.16 -7.69 15.38
C ASN A 39 -12.91 -6.95 14.05
N ASN A 40 -11.86 -6.15 13.96
CA ASN A 40 -11.56 -5.42 12.73
C ASN A 40 -10.71 -6.28 11.80
N ARG A 41 -11.13 -6.37 10.55
CA ARG A 41 -10.28 -6.87 9.49
C ARG A 41 -9.39 -5.76 8.97
N VAL A 42 -8.09 -5.97 9.00
CA VAL A 42 -7.11 -5.02 8.49
C VAL A 42 -6.90 -5.26 7.00
N ILE A 43 -6.97 -4.19 6.22
CA ILE A 43 -6.61 -4.18 4.82
C ILE A 43 -5.49 -3.16 4.64
N ALA A 44 -4.32 -3.63 4.20
CA ALA A 44 -3.14 -2.82 4.01
C ALA A 44 -2.81 -2.67 2.52
N CYS A 45 -2.51 -1.46 2.08
CA CYS A 45 -1.97 -1.17 0.75
C CYS A 45 -0.54 -0.67 0.93
N ILE A 46 0.44 -1.46 0.50
CA ILE A 46 1.88 -1.24 0.78
C ILE A 46 2.65 -1.30 -0.53
N GLY A 47 3.58 -0.39 -0.76
CA GLY A 47 4.47 -0.46 -1.94
C GLY A 47 5.55 -1.54 -1.80
N ASP A 48 6.01 -2.07 -2.92
CA ASP A 48 7.14 -3.02 -2.99
C ASP A 48 8.41 -2.54 -2.30
N GLY A 49 8.81 -1.28 -2.52
CA GLY A 49 9.97 -0.67 -1.87
C GLY A 49 9.81 -0.59 -0.34
N SER A 50 8.69 -0.05 0.13
CA SER A 50 8.40 0.02 1.56
C SER A 50 8.32 -1.37 2.21
N PHE A 51 7.72 -2.33 1.51
CA PHE A 51 7.57 -3.69 2.03
C PHE A 51 8.92 -4.35 2.30
N GLN A 52 9.96 -4.11 1.48
CA GLN A 52 11.30 -4.68 1.71
C GLN A 52 11.90 -4.25 3.07
N MET A 53 11.46 -3.14 3.64
CA MET A 53 11.95 -2.65 4.95
C MET A 53 11.34 -3.39 6.15
N GLY A 54 10.20 -4.06 5.96
CA GLY A 54 9.42 -4.69 7.03
C GLY A 54 8.87 -6.08 6.70
N ALA A 55 9.31 -6.70 5.61
CA ALA A 55 8.76 -7.96 5.09
C ALA A 55 8.76 -9.10 6.12
N GLN A 56 9.73 -9.12 7.03
CA GLN A 56 9.85 -10.12 8.09
C GLN A 56 8.66 -10.14 9.06
N GLU A 57 7.91 -9.04 9.19
CA GLU A 57 6.75 -8.99 10.08
C GLU A 57 5.59 -9.85 9.58
N VAL A 58 5.58 -10.24 8.31
CA VAL A 58 4.64 -11.25 7.80
C VAL A 58 4.75 -12.55 8.60
N SER A 59 5.96 -12.93 9.04
CA SER A 59 6.16 -14.10 9.90
C SER A 59 5.46 -13.94 11.25
N THR A 60 5.56 -12.76 11.87
CA THR A 60 4.85 -12.43 13.10
C THR A 60 3.34 -12.47 12.90
N MET A 61 2.84 -11.91 11.78
CA MET A 61 1.41 -11.92 11.43
C MET A 61 0.88 -13.35 11.30
N LEU A 62 1.61 -14.23 10.62
CA LEU A 62 1.27 -15.66 10.51
C LEU A 62 1.28 -16.36 11.87
N ARG A 63 2.33 -16.14 12.67
CA ARG A 63 2.46 -16.72 14.02
C ARG A 63 1.32 -16.30 14.95
N CYS A 64 0.89 -15.04 14.84
CA CYS A 64 -0.19 -14.47 15.66
C CYS A 64 -1.58 -14.67 15.06
N GLY A 65 -1.71 -15.48 13.99
CA GLY A 65 -2.99 -15.75 13.34
C GLY A 65 -3.70 -14.48 12.87
N GLN A 66 -2.99 -13.51 12.31
CA GLN A 66 -3.65 -12.29 11.83
C GLN A 66 -4.55 -12.59 10.63
N ASN A 67 -5.73 -11.98 10.59
CA ASN A 67 -6.72 -12.14 9.51
C ASN A 67 -6.69 -10.96 8.51
N SER A 68 -5.51 -10.47 8.20
CA SER A 68 -5.31 -9.26 7.39
C SER A 68 -5.30 -9.57 5.90
N ILE A 69 -5.59 -8.57 5.07
CA ILE A 69 -5.33 -8.60 3.62
C ILE A 69 -4.24 -7.57 3.33
N ILE A 70 -3.15 -7.98 2.69
CA ILE A 70 -2.09 -7.10 2.23
C ILE A 70 -2.16 -7.05 0.70
N PHE A 71 -2.42 -5.87 0.16
CA PHE A 71 -2.21 -5.54 -1.24
C PHE A 71 -0.82 -4.93 -1.39
N LEU A 72 0.09 -5.70 -1.97
CA LEU A 72 1.43 -5.23 -2.31
C LEU A 72 1.40 -4.60 -3.71
N ILE A 73 1.63 -3.30 -3.79
CA ILE A 73 1.70 -2.57 -5.06
C ILE A 73 3.13 -2.71 -5.59
N ASN A 74 3.32 -3.62 -6.54
CA ASN A 74 4.60 -3.86 -7.18
C ASN A 74 4.68 -3.07 -8.50
N ASN A 75 5.36 -1.94 -8.45
CA ASN A 75 5.63 -1.09 -9.62
C ASN A 75 7.12 -0.97 -9.93
N GLY A 76 7.95 -1.77 -9.26
CA GLY A 76 9.37 -1.93 -9.55
C GLY A 76 10.28 -0.86 -8.94
N GLY A 77 9.82 -0.10 -7.93
CA GLY A 77 10.63 0.94 -7.31
C GLY A 77 9.90 2.01 -6.53
N TYR A 78 10.61 3.07 -6.18
CA TYR A 78 10.06 4.19 -5.42
C TYR A 78 9.38 5.21 -6.34
N THR A 79 8.19 4.87 -6.86
CA THR A 79 7.43 5.73 -7.78
C THR A 79 7.19 7.14 -7.23
N ILE A 80 6.93 7.30 -5.93
CA ILE A 80 6.73 8.63 -5.35
C ILE A 80 8.01 9.48 -5.40
N GLU A 81 9.16 8.89 -5.11
CA GLU A 81 10.46 9.58 -5.14
C GLU A 81 10.88 9.88 -6.58
N GLU A 82 10.61 8.98 -7.52
CA GLU A 82 10.88 9.19 -8.95
C GLU A 82 10.17 10.45 -9.47
N VAL A 83 8.96 10.73 -8.99
CA VAL A 83 8.20 11.94 -9.36
C VAL A 83 8.72 13.20 -8.64
N ILE A 84 9.27 13.07 -7.43
CA ILE A 84 9.87 14.20 -6.68
C ILE A 84 11.23 14.57 -7.28
N HIS A 85 12.08 13.56 -7.48
CA HIS A 85 13.41 13.67 -8.03
C HIS A 85 13.87 12.30 -8.58
N GLU A 86 14.06 12.23 -9.90
CA GLU A 86 14.54 11.02 -10.57
C GLU A 86 15.97 10.65 -10.12
N GLY A 87 16.25 9.35 -10.02
CA GLY A 87 17.60 8.89 -9.68
C GLY A 87 17.73 7.38 -9.60
N SER A 88 18.95 6.88 -9.80
CA SER A 88 19.23 5.43 -9.73
C SER A 88 18.95 4.82 -8.36
N TYR A 89 18.86 5.64 -7.31
CA TYR A 89 18.52 5.23 -5.95
C TYR A 89 17.02 4.86 -5.79
N ASN A 90 16.17 5.21 -6.75
CA ASN A 90 14.76 4.83 -6.77
C ASN A 90 14.54 3.40 -7.30
N VAL A 91 15.55 2.83 -7.93
CA VAL A 91 15.52 1.48 -8.49
C VAL A 91 15.81 0.46 -7.39
N ILE A 92 14.86 -0.44 -7.15
CA ILE A 92 15.01 -1.51 -6.17
C ILE A 92 15.19 -2.86 -6.86
N LYS A 93 15.77 -3.83 -6.14
CA LYS A 93 15.79 -5.21 -6.62
C LYS A 93 14.41 -5.82 -6.46
N ASN A 94 13.73 -6.11 -7.58
CA ASN A 94 12.45 -6.82 -7.53
C ASN A 94 12.61 -8.20 -6.86
N TRP A 95 11.68 -8.56 -5.99
CA TRP A 95 11.57 -9.88 -5.38
C TRP A 95 10.45 -10.67 -6.04
N ASN A 96 10.44 -11.98 -5.81
CA ASN A 96 9.27 -12.80 -6.08
C ASN A 96 8.41 -12.77 -4.82
N TYR A 97 7.48 -11.81 -4.75
CA TYR A 97 6.65 -11.60 -3.56
C TYR A 97 5.53 -12.65 -3.46
N THR A 98 4.96 -13.06 -4.61
CA THR A 98 4.00 -14.16 -4.71
C THR A 98 4.09 -14.91 -6.05
N ALA A 99 3.46 -16.07 -6.14
CA ALA A 99 3.37 -16.85 -7.36
C ALA A 99 2.28 -16.38 -8.38
N LEU A 100 2.10 -15.05 -8.54
CA LEU A 100 1.28 -14.32 -9.52
C LEU A 100 -0.19 -13.98 -9.17
N VAL A 101 -0.47 -12.66 -9.16
CA VAL A 101 -1.69 -12.05 -9.70
C VAL A 101 -1.21 -10.98 -10.70
N SER A 102 -1.62 -11.10 -11.96
CA SER A 102 -1.07 -10.33 -13.09
C SER A 102 -2.11 -9.63 -13.96
N CYS A 103 -3.40 -9.98 -13.80
CA CYS A 103 -4.51 -9.33 -14.49
C CYS A 103 -5.70 -9.05 -13.56
N GLU A 104 -6.65 -8.25 -14.05
CA GLU A 104 -7.83 -7.84 -13.27
C GLU A 104 -8.71 -9.02 -12.86
N GLU A 105 -8.87 -10.02 -13.74
CA GLU A 105 -9.65 -11.23 -13.44
C GLU A 105 -9.03 -12.04 -12.29
N GLU A 106 -7.72 -12.23 -12.30
CA GLU A 106 -6.97 -12.90 -11.24
C GLU A 106 -7.08 -12.13 -9.91
N LEU A 107 -7.08 -10.78 -9.97
CA LEU A 107 -7.27 -9.93 -8.80
C LEU A 107 -8.68 -10.10 -8.21
N VAL A 108 -9.71 -10.10 -9.05
CA VAL A 108 -11.10 -10.32 -8.61
C VAL A 108 -11.25 -11.68 -7.95
N GLU A 109 -10.64 -12.73 -8.51
CA GLU A 109 -10.64 -14.08 -7.94
C GLU A 109 -9.90 -14.15 -6.60
N ALA A 110 -8.70 -13.55 -6.51
CA ALA A 110 -7.94 -13.45 -5.27
C ALA A 110 -8.72 -12.69 -4.18
N MET A 111 -9.39 -11.59 -4.53
CA MET A 111 -10.24 -10.83 -3.62
C MET A 111 -11.45 -11.63 -3.16
N LYS A 112 -12.09 -12.39 -4.06
CA LYS A 112 -13.20 -13.28 -3.72
C LYS A 112 -12.75 -14.34 -2.73
N MET A 113 -11.65 -15.03 -3.00
CA MET A 113 -11.05 -16.00 -2.08
C MET A 113 -10.73 -15.38 -0.71
N ALA A 114 -10.11 -14.19 -0.70
CA ALA A 114 -9.79 -13.48 0.53
C ALA A 114 -11.03 -13.08 1.34
N THR A 115 -12.18 -12.86 0.69
CA THR A 115 -13.41 -12.36 1.34
C THR A 115 -14.43 -13.45 1.69
N GLU A 116 -14.45 -14.58 0.97
CA GLU A 116 -15.43 -15.65 1.14
C GLU A 116 -15.05 -16.70 2.19
N GLU A 117 -13.76 -16.93 2.45
CA GLU A 117 -13.35 -17.95 3.40
C GLU A 117 -13.54 -17.49 4.86
N LYS A 118 -14.53 -18.10 5.53
CA LYS A 118 -14.68 -18.13 7.00
C LYS A 118 -13.59 -19.00 7.65
N ARG A 119 -12.32 -18.70 7.42
CA ARG A 119 -11.24 -19.30 8.21
C ARG A 119 -10.96 -18.38 9.40
N GLU A 120 -11.01 -18.96 10.60
CA GLU A 120 -10.38 -18.33 11.76
C GLU A 120 -8.91 -18.18 11.39
N TYR A 121 -8.46 -16.95 11.12
CA TYR A 121 -7.07 -16.56 10.89
C TYR A 121 -6.50 -16.90 9.49
N CYS A 122 -6.85 -16.08 8.49
CA CYS A 122 -6.24 -16.16 7.15
C CYS A 122 -5.60 -14.81 6.76
N LEU A 123 -4.27 -14.75 6.83
CA LEU A 123 -3.51 -13.68 6.19
C LEU A 123 -3.55 -13.90 4.68
N CYS A 124 -4.08 -12.93 3.94
CA CYS A 124 -4.05 -12.91 2.49
C CYS A 124 -2.97 -11.93 2.02
N PHE A 125 -2.12 -12.37 1.11
CA PHE A 125 -1.09 -11.53 0.50
C PHE A 125 -1.31 -11.52 -1.02
N ILE A 126 -1.59 -10.35 -1.57
CA ILE A 126 -1.97 -10.17 -2.97
C ILE A 126 -0.98 -9.18 -3.59
N GLU A 127 -0.13 -9.67 -4.48
CA GLU A 127 0.75 -8.84 -5.29
C GLU A 127 -0.03 -8.24 -6.46
N VAL A 128 0.03 -6.93 -6.61
CA VAL A 128 -0.61 -6.20 -7.70
C VAL A 128 0.50 -5.60 -8.55
N LEU A 129 0.71 -6.19 -9.72
CA LEU A 129 1.67 -5.68 -10.70
C LEU A 129 1.09 -4.45 -11.40
N VAL A 130 1.81 -3.34 -11.32
CA VAL A 130 1.40 -2.05 -11.88
C VAL A 130 2.56 -1.46 -12.67
N HIS A 131 2.27 -0.72 -13.74
CA HIS A 131 3.33 -0.02 -14.45
C HIS A 131 3.92 1.09 -13.57
N LYS A 132 5.24 1.32 -13.64
CA LYS A 132 5.92 2.34 -12.82
C LYS A 132 5.34 3.75 -12.94
N ASP A 133 4.85 4.09 -14.12
CA ASP A 133 4.28 5.42 -14.42
C ASP A 133 2.75 5.47 -14.18
N ASP A 134 2.12 4.36 -13.81
CA ASP A 134 0.70 4.30 -13.51
C ASP A 134 0.44 4.78 -12.08
N THR A 135 0.31 6.10 -11.95
CA THR A 135 0.05 6.79 -10.69
C THR A 135 -0.99 7.88 -10.87
N SER A 136 -1.55 8.34 -9.74
CA SER A 136 -2.61 9.35 -9.75
C SER A 136 -2.08 10.75 -10.09
N LYS A 137 -2.89 11.57 -10.75
CA LYS A 137 -2.56 12.98 -11.05
C LYS A 137 -2.33 13.81 -9.79
N GLU A 138 -3.05 13.47 -8.72
CA GLU A 138 -2.96 14.12 -7.42
C GLU A 138 -1.61 13.86 -6.75
N LEU A 139 -1.08 12.64 -6.87
CA LEU A 139 0.30 12.33 -6.45
C LEU A 139 1.29 13.18 -7.22
N VAL A 140 1.15 13.25 -8.54
CA VAL A 140 2.06 14.03 -9.39
C VAL A 140 2.07 15.50 -8.99
N GLU A 141 0.90 16.12 -8.86
CA GLU A 141 0.79 17.53 -8.43
C GLU A 141 1.40 17.76 -7.04
N PHE A 142 1.13 16.86 -6.09
CA PHE A 142 1.69 16.94 -4.74
C PHE A 142 3.23 16.83 -4.76
N CYS A 143 3.78 15.88 -5.52
CA CYS A 143 5.21 15.63 -5.59
C CYS A 143 5.97 16.80 -6.23
N LEU A 144 5.43 17.38 -7.30
CA LEU A 144 6.02 18.56 -7.95
C LEU A 144 6.08 19.76 -7.01
N ARG A 145 5.01 20.02 -6.24
CA ARG A 145 5.00 21.07 -5.21
C ARG A 145 5.99 20.78 -4.09
N THR A 146 6.09 19.52 -3.67
CA THR A 146 7.03 19.09 -2.64
C THR A 146 8.46 19.33 -3.10
N SER A 147 8.82 18.88 -4.30
CA SER A 147 10.14 19.06 -4.91
C SER A 147 10.56 20.53 -4.98
N LEU A 148 9.66 21.41 -5.43
CA LEU A 148 9.91 22.86 -5.47
C LEU A 148 10.13 23.47 -4.07
N PHE A 149 9.35 23.02 -3.08
CA PHE A 149 9.46 23.54 -1.73
C PHE A 149 10.72 23.06 -1.02
N THR A 150 11.10 21.80 -1.19
CA THR A 150 12.28 21.20 -0.56
C THR A 150 13.59 21.65 -1.20
N SER A 151 13.57 22.05 -2.48
CA SER A 151 14.75 22.52 -3.22
C SER A 151 14.94 24.05 -3.22
N ARG A 152 14.05 24.80 -2.57
CA ARG A 152 14.12 26.27 -2.54
C ARG A 152 15.45 26.76 -1.96
N SER A 153 16.04 27.78 -2.59
CA SER A 153 17.25 28.39 -2.05
C SER A 153 16.99 29.03 -0.68
N PRO A 154 18.01 29.08 0.21
CA PRO A 154 17.90 29.82 1.46
C PRO A 154 17.52 31.28 1.20
N THR A 155 16.50 31.77 1.90
CA THR A 155 16.17 33.20 1.92
C THR A 155 16.98 33.85 3.03
N TYR A 156 18.05 34.56 2.67
CA TYR A 156 18.76 35.44 3.59
C TYR A 156 17.90 36.69 3.80
N ILE A 157 17.36 36.87 5.01
CA ILE A 157 16.82 38.16 5.44
C ILE A 157 18.00 38.91 6.06
N LEU A 158 18.51 39.91 5.34
CA LEU A 158 19.47 40.90 5.85
C LEU A 158 18.72 41.95 6.68
#